data_AF-A0A7I8EGI0-F1
#
_entry.id   AF-A0A7I8EGI0-F1
#
_cell.length_a   1.000
_cell.length_b   1.000
_cell.length_c   1.000
_cell.angle_alpha   90.00
_cell.angle_beta   90.00
_cell.angle_gamma   90.00
#
_symmetry.space_group_name_H-M   'P 1'
#
loop_
_entity.id
_entity.type
_entity.pdbx_description
1 polymer ?
#
loop_
_entity_poly.entity_id
_entity_poly.type
_entity_poly.pdbx_seq_one_letter_code
_entity_poly.pdbx_strand_id
1 'polypeptide(L)'
;MQAQIITDREQWNEFVAASDLCNITQTYEWGELMSHKHAEFLPVGVVQDDGTLCAVMLVLISSVPGLHVPYFYAPRGPILANPTSPAMTILLNFVRAEAKKRGICMLKIEPGVTDGDPQWSNALSHYGFRTIPYAHHLRHEWVTDIRADEDALLASMHKKTRQYIRTASRTDVVVRSGQGQADIDAFYDLYSQTGERSEFMILDKSYYERFLRLYKDNAELLIAERDGRVIAAAIVARLGLWIWNMYEGASEESRELRINYLLQWKRILWAKSHGCWYFNSRGIPDVLEEGQELYGVYNFKRGFGGYAVRSLATHDLVYRPLIYKLYRTMLDGKHWYEQKQAAKKAEAERQAMEKKRQEREQAQKAAQTSGTTEVTAPAASTSAIEERRKAATIAAAQPKTEQPVTQKKTGQKKEKKENKAKNAQPAQPAQPAQPAQPMPAIPETPRPQGESVSAALPTIPETPRPQATNGESRKKKQAPKVTSEAVTEPVTDSTAQ
;
A
#
# COMPACT_ATOMS: atom_id res chain seq x y z
N MET A 1 -6.85 39.00 -3.93
CA MET A 1 -7.01 37.53 -3.82
C MET A 1 -8.35 37.10 -4.41
N GLN A 2 -8.36 36.07 -5.26
CA GLN A 2 -9.57 35.55 -5.90
C GLN A 2 -9.53 34.01 -5.99
N ALA A 3 -10.68 33.35 -5.81
CA ALA A 3 -10.81 31.92 -6.08
C ALA A 3 -11.20 31.66 -7.54
N GLN A 4 -10.63 30.61 -8.12
CA GLN A 4 -10.92 30.15 -9.48
C GLN A 4 -10.61 28.66 -9.65
N ILE A 5 -11.05 28.07 -10.78
CA ILE A 5 -10.59 26.76 -11.22
C ILE A 5 -9.21 26.92 -11.85
N ILE A 6 -8.23 26.19 -11.33
CA ILE A 6 -6.86 26.19 -11.85
C ILE A 6 -6.76 25.11 -12.91
N THR A 7 -6.41 25.48 -14.13
CA THR A 7 -6.22 24.54 -15.25
C THR A 7 -4.75 24.29 -15.55
N ASP A 8 -3.87 25.15 -15.04
CA ASP A 8 -2.43 24.96 -15.11
C ASP A 8 -1.99 23.87 -14.12
N ARG A 9 -1.68 22.69 -14.68
CA ARG A 9 -1.21 21.52 -13.95
C ARG A 9 0.11 21.77 -13.24
N GLU A 10 1.04 22.47 -13.89
CA GLU A 10 2.39 22.67 -13.36
C GLU A 10 2.32 23.62 -12.17
N GLN A 11 1.66 24.77 -12.32
CA GLN A 11 1.42 25.72 -11.23
C GLN A 11 0.76 25.04 -10.02
N TRP A 12 -0.25 24.21 -10.27
CA TRP A 12 -0.95 23.45 -9.23
C TRP A 12 -0.01 22.49 -8.49
N ASN A 13 0.68 21.62 -9.23
CA ASN A 13 1.52 20.58 -8.65
C ASN A 13 2.75 21.17 -7.96
N GLU A 14 3.33 22.27 -8.45
CA GLU A 14 4.40 22.99 -7.77
C GLU A 14 3.95 23.53 -6.42
N PHE A 15 2.76 24.15 -6.36
CA PHE A 15 2.20 24.63 -5.10
C PHE A 15 1.96 23.49 -4.11
N VAL A 16 1.39 22.37 -4.56
CA VAL A 16 1.18 21.18 -3.71
C VAL A 16 2.51 20.60 -3.23
N ALA A 17 3.50 20.47 -4.13
CA ALA A 17 4.79 19.87 -3.83
C ALA A 17 5.61 20.69 -2.82
N ALA A 18 5.47 22.02 -2.83
CA ALA A 18 6.17 22.93 -1.94
C ALA A 18 5.55 23.03 -0.53
N SER A 19 4.36 22.45 -0.31
CA SER A 19 3.65 22.55 0.97
C SER A 19 4.07 21.48 1.97
N ASP A 20 4.10 21.81 3.26
CA ASP A 20 4.21 20.83 4.35
C ASP A 20 3.04 19.83 4.36
N LEU A 21 1.92 20.21 3.76
CA LEU A 21 0.73 19.36 3.58
C LEU A 21 0.74 18.62 2.23
N CYS A 22 1.90 18.55 1.57
CA CYS A 22 2.10 17.85 0.30
C CYS A 22 1.49 16.44 0.35
N ASN A 23 0.63 16.15 -0.63
CA ASN A 23 0.07 14.82 -0.75
C ASN A 23 -0.27 14.47 -2.20
N ILE A 24 0.07 13.25 -2.61
CA ILE A 24 -0.25 12.76 -3.94
C ILE A 24 -1.74 12.83 -4.26
N THR A 25 -2.63 12.71 -3.26
CA THR A 25 -4.09 12.78 -3.49
C THR A 25 -4.62 14.19 -3.75
N GLN A 26 -3.75 15.19 -3.71
CA GLN A 26 -4.06 16.57 -4.09
C GLN A 26 -3.36 16.96 -5.39
N THR A 27 -2.71 16.05 -6.12
CA THR A 27 -2.15 16.34 -7.46
C THR A 27 -3.23 16.46 -8.52
N TYR A 28 -2.93 17.16 -9.60
CA TYR A 28 -3.85 17.29 -10.74
C TYR A 28 -4.16 15.92 -11.36
N GLU A 29 -3.12 15.07 -11.52
CA GLU A 29 -3.21 13.70 -12.01
C GLU A 29 -4.16 12.85 -11.18
N TRP A 30 -4.23 13.10 -9.86
CA TRP A 30 -5.14 12.36 -8.98
C TRP A 30 -6.60 12.66 -9.33
N GLY A 31 -6.92 13.93 -9.66
CA GLY A 31 -8.24 14.33 -10.14
C GLY A 31 -8.63 13.62 -11.42
N GLU A 32 -7.73 13.60 -12.39
CA GLU A 32 -7.91 12.91 -13.67
C GLU A 32 -8.08 11.40 -13.48
N LEU A 33 -7.23 10.78 -12.66
CA LEU A 33 -7.28 9.35 -12.35
C LEU A 33 -8.62 8.98 -11.72
N MET A 34 -9.06 9.74 -10.72
CA MET A 34 -10.24 9.45 -9.92
C MET A 34 -11.54 9.75 -10.65
N SER A 35 -11.53 10.53 -11.73
CA SER A 35 -12.69 10.78 -12.61
C SER A 35 -13.22 9.52 -13.31
N HIS A 36 -12.52 8.39 -13.26
CA HIS A 36 -13.10 7.10 -13.68
C HIS A 36 -14.13 6.56 -12.68
N LYS A 37 -13.97 6.87 -11.39
CA LYS A 37 -14.87 6.43 -10.32
C LYS A 37 -15.82 7.51 -9.83
N HIS A 38 -15.42 8.76 -10.03
CA HIS A 38 -16.12 9.96 -9.65
C HIS A 38 -16.62 10.67 -10.90
N ALA A 39 -17.70 11.43 -10.79
CA ALA A 39 -18.30 12.05 -11.98
C ALA A 39 -17.40 13.13 -12.60
N GLU A 40 -16.70 13.90 -11.75
CA GLU A 40 -15.90 15.07 -12.13
C GLU A 40 -14.93 15.39 -10.97
N PHE A 41 -13.89 16.19 -11.24
CA PHE A 41 -13.09 16.84 -10.20
C PHE A 41 -13.00 18.35 -10.44
N LEU A 42 -12.80 19.12 -9.37
CA LEU A 42 -12.65 20.57 -9.37
C LEU A 42 -11.32 20.94 -8.69
N PRO A 43 -10.29 21.37 -9.44
CA PRO A 43 -9.04 21.91 -8.89
C PRO A 43 -9.25 23.38 -8.49
N VAL A 44 -9.81 23.61 -7.30
CA VAL A 44 -10.11 24.97 -6.82
C VAL A 44 -8.87 25.59 -6.19
N GLY A 45 -8.45 26.76 -6.67
CA GLY A 45 -7.32 27.51 -6.12
C GLY A 45 -7.69 28.95 -5.75
N VAL A 46 -6.98 29.52 -4.79
CA VAL A 46 -7.00 30.95 -4.47
C VAL A 46 -5.69 31.56 -4.92
N VAL A 47 -5.78 32.55 -5.80
CA VAL A 47 -4.64 33.31 -6.33
C VAL A 47 -4.58 34.69 -5.69
N GLN A 48 -3.37 35.17 -5.45
CA GLN A 48 -3.09 36.57 -5.11
C GLN A 48 -3.16 37.44 -6.36
N ASP A 49 -3.06 38.77 -6.19
CA ASP A 49 -3.21 39.73 -7.30
C ASP A 49 -2.02 39.67 -8.28
N ASP A 50 -0.88 39.15 -7.84
CA ASP A 50 0.30 38.87 -8.65
C ASP A 50 0.24 37.51 -9.40
N GLY A 51 -0.86 36.76 -9.23
CA GLY A 51 -1.05 35.43 -9.82
C GLY A 51 -0.53 34.26 -8.98
N THR A 52 0.11 34.51 -7.83
CA THR A 52 0.67 33.46 -6.97
C THR A 52 -0.44 32.68 -6.25
N LEU A 53 -0.41 31.34 -6.31
CA LEU A 53 -1.32 30.49 -5.51
C LEU A 53 -1.02 30.62 -4.01
N CYS A 54 -2.07 30.71 -3.19
CA CYS A 54 -1.95 30.75 -1.72
C CYS A 54 -2.79 29.67 -1.00
N ALA A 55 -3.75 29.06 -1.68
CA ALA A 55 -4.50 27.90 -1.17
C ALA A 55 -5.05 27.07 -2.34
N VAL A 56 -5.11 25.75 -2.18
CA VAL A 56 -5.75 24.85 -3.14
C VAL A 56 -6.59 23.77 -2.45
N MET A 57 -7.59 23.25 -3.17
CA MET A 57 -8.38 22.08 -2.77
C MET A 57 -8.79 21.31 -4.02
N LEU A 58 -8.22 20.11 -4.21
CA LEU A 58 -8.72 19.16 -5.20
C LEU A 58 -10.01 18.54 -4.68
N VAL A 59 -11.14 18.85 -5.32
CA VAL A 59 -12.46 18.35 -4.93
C VAL A 59 -12.92 17.29 -5.93
N LEU A 60 -13.15 16.08 -5.46
CA LEU A 60 -13.77 14.99 -6.23
C LEU A 60 -15.30 15.03 -6.04
N ILE A 61 -16.06 14.89 -7.11
CA ILE A 61 -17.52 14.79 -7.06
C ILE A 61 -17.93 13.31 -7.02
N SER A 62 -18.39 12.89 -5.85
CA SER A 62 -18.82 11.53 -5.59
C SER A 62 -20.32 11.46 -5.34
N SER A 63 -20.86 10.26 -5.20
CA SER A 63 -22.27 10.04 -4.90
C SER A 63 -22.44 9.24 -3.63
N VAL A 64 -23.39 9.65 -2.78
CA VAL A 64 -23.76 8.90 -1.59
C VAL A 64 -24.33 7.54 -2.02
N PRO A 65 -23.73 6.42 -1.57
CA PRO A 65 -24.22 5.09 -1.91
C PRO A 65 -25.69 4.91 -1.51
N GLY A 66 -26.50 4.38 -2.42
CA GLY A 66 -27.93 4.10 -2.22
C GLY A 66 -28.87 5.31 -2.30
N LEU A 67 -28.40 6.54 -2.10
CA LEU A 67 -29.22 7.76 -2.24
C LEU A 67 -29.01 8.48 -3.58
N HIS A 68 -27.92 8.17 -4.30
CA HIS A 68 -27.54 8.83 -5.56
C HIS A 68 -27.42 10.37 -5.46
N VAL A 69 -27.24 10.91 -4.25
CA VAL A 69 -27.06 12.35 -4.03
C VAL A 69 -25.58 12.69 -4.09
N PRO A 70 -25.16 13.71 -4.88
CA PRO A 70 -23.76 14.04 -5.00
C PRO A 70 -23.21 14.72 -3.74
N TYR A 71 -21.95 14.42 -3.42
CA TYR A 71 -21.16 15.07 -2.38
C TYR A 71 -19.76 15.41 -2.88
N PHE A 72 -19.14 16.43 -2.27
CA PHE A 72 -17.76 16.80 -2.53
C PHE A 72 -16.83 16.07 -1.58
N TYR A 73 -15.68 15.61 -2.07
CA TYR A 73 -14.65 14.94 -1.30
C TYR A 73 -13.25 15.47 -1.65
N ALA A 74 -12.51 15.97 -0.66
CA ALA A 74 -11.13 16.41 -0.82
C ALA A 74 -10.18 15.55 0.04
N PRO A 75 -9.62 14.44 -0.49
CA PRO A 75 -8.69 13.60 0.24
C PRO A 75 -7.39 14.35 0.52
N ARG A 76 -6.98 14.48 1.80
CA ARG A 76 -5.76 15.21 2.22
C ARG A 76 -5.79 16.72 2.01
N GLY A 77 -6.87 17.27 1.46
CA GLY A 77 -7.07 18.70 1.28
C GLY A 77 -7.90 19.35 2.41
N PRO A 78 -7.99 20.68 2.44
CA PRO A 78 -7.29 21.63 1.58
C PRO A 78 -5.80 21.78 1.91
N ILE A 79 -5.04 22.38 1.00
CA ILE A 79 -3.62 22.72 1.17
C ILE A 79 -3.47 24.24 1.20
N LEU A 80 -3.00 24.75 2.33
CA LEU A 80 -2.68 26.16 2.58
C LEU A 80 -1.85 26.28 3.86
N ALA A 81 -1.02 27.31 3.96
CA ALA A 81 -0.11 27.50 5.09
C ALA A 81 -0.84 27.83 6.42
N ASN A 82 -1.92 28.61 6.35
CA ASN A 82 -2.65 29.05 7.54
C ASN A 82 -4.17 28.91 7.35
N PRO A 83 -4.85 28.03 8.11
CA PRO A 83 -6.29 27.81 7.97
C PRO A 83 -7.15 28.97 8.51
N THR A 84 -6.58 29.94 9.23
CA THR A 84 -7.28 31.17 9.67
C THR A 84 -7.10 32.33 8.69
N SER A 85 -6.32 32.15 7.62
CA SER A 85 -6.10 33.19 6.61
C SER A 85 -7.37 33.49 5.80
N PRO A 86 -7.49 34.69 5.18
CA PRO A 86 -8.60 35.00 4.27
C PRO A 86 -8.73 34.03 3.10
N ALA A 87 -7.64 33.37 2.69
CA ALA A 87 -7.64 32.40 1.61
C ALA A 87 -8.55 31.21 1.90
N MET A 88 -8.63 30.72 3.14
CA MET A 88 -9.56 29.65 3.53
C MET A 88 -11.02 30.07 3.31
N THR A 89 -11.39 31.27 3.76
CA THR A 89 -12.75 31.82 3.57
C THR A 89 -13.10 31.94 2.09
N ILE A 90 -12.20 32.49 1.28
CA ILE A 90 -12.39 32.66 -0.17
C ILE A 90 -12.55 31.29 -0.85
N LEU A 91 -11.69 30.32 -0.51
CA LEU A 91 -11.73 28.95 -1.02
C LEU A 91 -13.07 28.27 -0.69
N LEU A 92 -13.48 28.26 0.59
CA LEU A 92 -14.70 27.61 1.04
C LEU A 92 -15.96 28.27 0.46
N ASN A 93 -15.96 29.59 0.28
CA ASN A 93 -17.08 30.30 -0.35
C ASN A 93 -17.23 29.93 -1.82
N PHE A 94 -16.11 29.80 -2.56
CA PHE A 94 -16.13 29.34 -3.94
C PHE A 94 -16.66 27.90 -4.03
N VAL A 95 -16.13 26.99 -3.20
CA VAL A 95 -16.60 25.59 -3.14
C VAL A 95 -18.08 25.53 -2.78
N ARG A 96 -18.57 26.37 -1.86
CA ARG A 96 -20.00 26.46 -1.52
C ARG A 96 -20.85 26.94 -2.70
N ALA A 97 -20.36 27.89 -3.49
CA ALA A 97 -21.06 28.34 -4.69
C ALA A 97 -21.16 27.22 -5.75
N GLU A 98 -20.06 26.49 -5.98
CA GLU A 98 -20.06 25.31 -6.85
C GLU A 98 -20.96 24.19 -6.32
N ALA A 99 -21.01 24.01 -5.00
CA ALA A 99 -21.89 23.05 -4.33
C ALA A 99 -23.38 23.36 -4.58
N LYS A 100 -23.76 24.65 -4.53
CA LYS A 100 -25.13 25.09 -4.81
C LYS A 100 -25.52 24.79 -6.26
N LYS A 101 -24.64 25.06 -7.23
CA LYS A 101 -24.86 24.80 -8.66
C LYS A 101 -25.10 23.31 -8.95
N ARG A 102 -24.37 22.43 -8.26
CA ARG A 102 -24.38 20.97 -8.49
C ARG A 102 -25.27 20.17 -7.53
N GLY A 103 -26.06 20.84 -6.68
CA GLY A 103 -26.98 20.18 -5.74
C GLY A 103 -26.29 19.34 -4.65
N ILE A 104 -25.01 19.63 -4.38
CA ILE A 104 -24.13 18.90 -3.45
C ILE A 104 -24.70 18.93 -2.03
N CYS A 105 -24.72 17.78 -1.35
CA CYS A 105 -25.27 17.68 0.01
C CYS A 105 -24.29 18.03 1.13
N MET A 106 -22.98 17.81 0.91
CA MET A 106 -21.91 18.08 1.86
C MET A 106 -20.55 18.18 1.16
N LEU A 107 -19.58 18.83 1.83
CA LEU A 107 -18.16 18.77 1.54
C LEU A 107 -17.46 17.96 2.62
N LYS A 108 -16.81 16.86 2.25
CA LYS A 108 -15.98 16.01 3.09
C LYS A 108 -14.51 16.33 2.86
N ILE A 109 -13.76 16.62 3.91
CA ILE A 109 -12.32 16.89 3.86
C ILE A 109 -11.56 16.07 4.89
N GLU A 110 -10.28 15.80 4.62
CA GLU A 110 -9.39 15.04 5.50
C GLU A 110 -8.00 15.68 5.49
N PRO A 111 -7.80 16.88 6.04
CA PRO A 111 -6.56 17.63 5.89
C PRO A 111 -5.34 16.78 6.29
N GLY A 112 -4.25 16.87 5.53
CA GLY A 112 -2.98 16.17 5.80
C GLY A 112 -2.25 16.60 7.09
N VAL A 113 -2.90 17.39 7.93
CA VAL A 113 -2.36 17.97 9.17
C VAL A 113 -2.33 16.92 10.27
N THR A 114 -1.36 17.02 11.16
CA THR A 114 -1.24 16.15 12.33
C THR A 114 -2.46 16.21 13.25
N ASP A 115 -2.85 15.06 13.78
CA ASP A 115 -3.97 14.94 14.69
C ASP A 115 -3.76 15.75 15.96
N GLY A 116 -4.81 16.43 16.43
CA GLY A 116 -4.73 17.31 17.61
C GLY A 116 -4.15 18.69 17.37
N ASP A 117 -3.86 19.10 16.12
CA ASP A 117 -3.46 20.47 15.81
C ASP A 117 -4.57 21.47 16.20
N PRO A 118 -4.33 22.38 17.15
CA PRO A 118 -5.37 23.27 17.66
C PRO A 118 -5.73 24.37 16.67
N GLN A 119 -4.79 24.84 15.84
CA GLN A 119 -5.05 25.90 14.86
C GLN A 119 -6.03 25.40 13.79
N TRP A 120 -5.79 24.20 13.27
CA TRP A 120 -6.66 23.57 12.31
C TRP A 120 -8.00 23.16 12.92
N SER A 121 -7.99 22.52 14.10
CA SER A 121 -9.23 22.10 14.76
C SER A 121 -10.15 23.29 15.05
N ASN A 122 -9.60 24.40 15.56
CA ASN A 122 -10.36 25.63 15.82
C ASN A 122 -10.87 26.28 14.53
N ALA A 123 -10.04 26.34 13.49
CA ALA A 123 -10.45 26.89 12.19
C ALA A 123 -11.59 26.08 11.57
N LEU A 124 -11.47 24.75 11.54
CA LEU A 124 -12.53 23.87 11.01
C LEU A 124 -13.85 24.04 11.78
N SER A 125 -13.78 24.08 13.11
CA SER A 125 -14.95 24.35 13.96
C SER A 125 -15.58 25.72 13.65
N HIS A 126 -14.76 26.76 13.50
CA HIS A 126 -15.21 28.11 13.15
C HIS A 126 -15.99 28.15 11.82
N TYR A 127 -15.53 27.40 10.80
CA TYR A 127 -16.23 27.30 9.51
C TYR A 127 -17.43 26.34 9.52
N GLY A 128 -17.75 25.73 10.66
CA GLY A 128 -18.92 24.85 10.84
C GLY A 128 -18.70 23.41 10.37
N PHE A 129 -17.44 22.98 10.19
CA PHE A 129 -17.15 21.58 9.94
C PHE A 129 -17.46 20.72 11.17
N ARG A 130 -17.91 19.50 10.92
CA ARG A 130 -18.20 18.50 11.94
C ARG A 130 -17.22 17.35 11.80
N THR A 131 -16.52 17.03 12.89
CA THR A 131 -15.63 15.87 12.93
C THR A 131 -16.42 14.57 12.88
N ILE A 132 -15.94 13.62 12.09
CA ILE A 132 -16.52 12.29 11.93
C ILE A 132 -15.45 11.25 12.29
N PRO A 133 -15.78 10.29 13.17
CA PRO A 133 -14.80 9.31 13.65
C PRO A 133 -14.45 8.25 12.59
N TYR A 134 -15.24 8.14 11.51
CA TYR A 134 -15.01 7.21 10.42
C TYR A 134 -14.20 7.87 9.32
N ALA A 135 -12.98 7.39 9.14
CA ALA A 135 -12.09 7.88 8.11
C ALA A 135 -12.39 7.25 6.75
N HIS A 136 -12.45 8.06 5.70
CA HIS A 136 -12.48 7.58 4.31
C HIS A 136 -11.07 7.32 3.78
N HIS A 137 -10.07 8.07 4.28
CA HIS A 137 -8.66 7.86 4.01
C HIS A 137 -7.92 7.37 5.25
N LEU A 138 -6.83 6.61 5.02
CA LEU A 138 -5.97 6.11 6.10
C LEU A 138 -5.40 7.28 6.91
N ARG A 139 -5.69 7.33 8.21
CA ARG A 139 -5.22 8.42 9.08
C ARG A 139 -3.84 8.15 9.65
N HIS A 140 -3.54 6.90 9.97
CA HIS A 140 -2.30 6.49 10.60
C HIS A 140 -1.36 5.89 9.56
N GLU A 141 -0.24 6.55 9.29
CA GLU A 141 0.73 6.15 8.27
C GLU A 141 2.13 6.02 8.88
N TRP A 142 2.99 5.24 8.24
CA TRP A 142 4.40 5.10 8.64
C TRP A 142 5.31 5.82 7.67
N VAL A 143 6.13 6.75 8.18
CA VAL A 143 7.03 7.59 7.39
C VAL A 143 8.48 7.32 7.81
N THR A 144 9.35 7.13 6.84
CA THR A 144 10.80 7.00 7.05
C THR A 144 11.51 8.21 6.44
N ASP A 145 12.32 8.90 7.23
CA ASP A 145 13.27 9.90 6.74
C ASP A 145 14.44 9.17 6.06
N ILE A 146 14.62 9.41 4.77
CA ILE A 146 15.59 8.74 3.91
C ILE A 146 16.73 9.67 3.48
N ARG A 147 16.96 10.79 4.17
CA ARG A 147 18.01 11.75 3.81
C ARG A 147 19.42 11.22 4.06
N ALA A 148 19.63 10.49 5.16
CA ALA A 148 20.91 9.90 5.51
C ALA A 148 21.46 9.00 4.39
N ASP A 149 22.77 8.80 4.30
CA ASP A 149 23.37 7.91 3.31
C ASP A 149 22.91 6.45 3.47
N GLU A 150 23.14 5.62 2.45
CA GLU A 150 22.62 4.25 2.40
C GLU A 150 23.11 3.38 3.58
N ASP A 151 24.37 3.54 4.01
CA ASP A 151 24.96 2.77 5.09
C ASP A 151 24.38 3.18 6.44
N ALA A 152 24.21 4.49 6.67
CA ALA A 152 23.56 5.02 7.86
C ALA A 152 22.08 4.60 7.94
N LEU A 153 21.35 4.64 6.81
CA LEU A 153 19.97 4.16 6.73
C LEU A 153 19.91 2.68 7.07
N LEU A 154 20.72 1.85 6.41
CA LEU A 154 20.80 0.43 6.72
C LEU A 154 21.09 0.22 8.21
N ALA A 155 22.10 0.89 8.78
CA ALA A 155 22.49 0.76 10.18
C ALA A 155 21.35 1.08 11.17
N SER A 156 20.51 2.07 10.85
CA SER A 156 19.36 2.48 11.66
C SER A 156 18.19 1.49 11.66
N MET A 157 18.08 0.63 10.64
CA MET A 157 17.01 -0.38 10.55
C MET A 157 17.12 -1.42 11.65
N HIS A 158 16.03 -2.13 11.96
CA HIS A 158 16.09 -3.26 12.89
C HIS A 158 17.03 -4.36 12.38
N LYS A 159 17.78 -5.00 13.31
CA LYS A 159 18.76 -6.06 12.99
C LYS A 159 18.21 -7.15 12.06
N LYS A 160 16.96 -7.57 12.29
CA LYS A 160 16.29 -8.61 11.51
C LYS A 160 15.93 -8.13 10.09
N THR A 161 15.52 -6.87 9.93
CA THR A 161 15.28 -6.24 8.62
C THR A 161 16.56 -6.23 7.79
N ARG A 162 17.68 -5.75 8.36
CA ARG A 162 18.98 -5.75 7.68
C ARG A 162 19.41 -7.16 7.27
N GLN A 163 19.20 -8.13 8.15
CA GLN A 163 19.49 -9.53 7.86
C GLN A 163 18.65 -10.03 6.68
N TYR A 164 17.35 -9.75 6.65
CA TYR A 164 16.47 -10.17 5.56
C TYR A 164 16.82 -9.50 4.23
N ILE A 165 17.15 -8.21 4.23
CA ILE A 165 17.67 -7.53 3.03
C ILE A 165 18.92 -8.26 2.52
N ARG A 166 19.90 -8.50 3.40
CA ARG A 166 21.16 -9.19 3.02
C ARG A 166 20.94 -10.62 2.52
N THR A 167 20.03 -11.36 3.14
CA THR A 167 19.69 -12.72 2.69
C THR A 167 19.01 -12.69 1.33
N ALA A 168 18.02 -11.83 1.15
CA ALA A 168 17.31 -11.68 -0.12
C ALA A 168 18.24 -11.21 -1.25
N SER A 169 19.19 -10.31 -0.97
CA SER A 169 20.19 -9.86 -1.96
C SER A 169 21.17 -10.95 -2.43
N ARG A 170 21.25 -12.09 -1.74
CA ARG A 170 22.10 -13.23 -2.13
C ARG A 170 21.34 -14.30 -2.92
N THR A 171 20.05 -14.08 -3.16
CA THR A 171 19.26 -14.92 -4.04
C THR A 171 19.57 -14.58 -5.51
N ASP A 172 19.06 -15.41 -6.40
CA ASP A 172 19.02 -15.22 -7.86
C ASP A 172 17.94 -14.21 -8.31
N VAL A 173 17.25 -13.56 -7.37
CA VAL A 173 16.19 -12.58 -7.67
C VAL A 173 16.78 -11.25 -8.14
N VAL A 174 16.30 -10.78 -9.29
CA VAL A 174 16.66 -9.49 -9.87
C VAL A 174 15.55 -8.49 -9.63
N VAL A 175 15.88 -7.32 -9.08
CA VAL A 175 14.94 -6.19 -8.97
C VAL A 175 15.22 -5.19 -10.09
N ARG A 176 14.21 -4.89 -10.89
CA ARG A 176 14.30 -4.00 -12.06
C ARG A 176 13.07 -3.10 -12.18
N SER A 177 13.21 -2.04 -12.97
CA SER A 177 12.09 -1.26 -13.48
C SER A 177 11.19 -2.09 -14.39
N GLY A 178 9.89 -1.94 -14.24
CA GLY A 178 8.88 -2.54 -15.09
C GLY A 178 8.80 -1.84 -16.44
N GLN A 179 8.58 -2.59 -17.51
CA GLN A 179 8.61 -2.14 -18.89
C GLN A 179 7.44 -2.72 -19.67
N GLY A 180 6.61 -1.83 -20.24
CA GLY A 180 5.53 -2.22 -21.13
C GLY A 180 4.38 -2.98 -20.47
N GLN A 181 3.47 -3.47 -21.31
CA GLN A 181 2.20 -4.04 -20.85
C GLN A 181 2.35 -5.37 -20.11
N ALA A 182 3.29 -6.22 -20.53
CA ALA A 182 3.48 -7.55 -19.92
C ALA A 182 3.82 -7.47 -18.42
N ASP A 183 4.61 -6.47 -18.03
CA ASP A 183 4.97 -6.23 -16.63
C ASP A 183 3.80 -5.66 -15.82
N ILE A 184 2.95 -4.84 -16.43
CA ILE A 184 1.72 -4.33 -15.81
C ILE A 184 0.73 -5.48 -15.59
N ASP A 185 0.59 -6.37 -16.57
CA ASP A 185 -0.25 -7.57 -16.48
C ASP A 185 0.24 -8.48 -15.36
N ALA A 186 1.55 -8.77 -15.31
CA ALA A 186 2.14 -9.59 -14.25
C ALA A 186 1.99 -8.97 -12.84
N PHE A 187 2.16 -7.64 -12.73
CA PHE A 187 1.86 -6.93 -11.50
C PHE A 187 0.38 -7.07 -11.10
N TYR A 188 -0.53 -6.88 -12.04
CA TYR A 188 -1.97 -6.92 -11.78
C TYR A 188 -2.42 -8.31 -11.31
N ASP A 189 -1.89 -9.38 -11.92
CA ASP A 189 -2.19 -10.75 -11.51
C ASP A 189 -1.71 -11.03 -10.09
N LEU A 190 -0.48 -10.63 -9.75
CA LEU A 190 0.06 -10.76 -8.39
C LEU A 190 -0.70 -9.92 -7.36
N TYR A 191 -1.09 -8.72 -7.76
CA TYR A 191 -1.84 -7.82 -6.90
C TYR A 191 -3.23 -8.39 -6.63
N SER A 192 -3.93 -8.85 -7.67
CA SER A 192 -5.24 -9.53 -7.58
C SER A 192 -5.23 -10.69 -6.59
N GLN A 193 -4.26 -11.62 -6.75
CA GLN A 193 -4.08 -12.75 -5.83
C GLN A 193 -3.78 -12.30 -4.38
N THR A 194 -3.06 -11.18 -4.23
CA THR A 194 -2.78 -10.61 -2.91
C THR A 194 -4.05 -10.03 -2.28
N GLY A 195 -4.89 -9.34 -3.05
CA GLY A 195 -6.18 -8.81 -2.60
C GLY A 195 -7.16 -9.89 -2.17
N GLU A 196 -7.28 -10.97 -2.94
CA GLU A 196 -8.12 -12.12 -2.58
C GLU A 196 -7.71 -12.73 -1.24
N ARG A 197 -6.40 -12.98 -1.07
CA ARG A 197 -5.86 -13.58 0.16
C ARG A 197 -5.95 -12.66 1.39
N SER A 198 -5.91 -11.35 1.17
CA SER A 198 -5.94 -10.33 2.23
C SER A 198 -7.28 -9.60 2.33
N GLU A 199 -8.31 -10.11 1.64
CA GLU A 199 -9.70 -9.64 1.67
C GLU A 199 -9.86 -8.13 1.42
N PHE A 200 -9.09 -7.54 0.49
CA PHE A 200 -9.25 -6.14 0.10
C PHE A 200 -9.63 -5.98 -1.37
N MET A 201 -10.41 -4.92 -1.65
CA MET A 201 -10.92 -4.63 -2.99
C MET A 201 -9.81 -4.05 -3.88
N ILE A 202 -9.70 -4.61 -5.08
CA ILE A 202 -8.78 -4.19 -6.13
C ILE A 202 -9.59 -3.55 -7.26
N LEU A 203 -8.98 -2.60 -7.97
CA LEU A 203 -9.62 -1.88 -9.06
C LEU A 203 -9.32 -2.56 -10.38
N ASP A 204 -10.05 -2.24 -11.44
CA ASP A 204 -9.76 -2.82 -12.75
C ASP A 204 -8.34 -2.46 -13.21
N LYS A 205 -7.71 -3.36 -13.98
CA LYS A 205 -6.35 -3.18 -14.51
C LYS A 205 -6.12 -1.82 -15.18
N SER A 206 -7.13 -1.34 -15.91
CA SER A 206 -7.13 -0.04 -16.59
C SER A 206 -6.84 1.15 -15.66
N TYR A 207 -7.20 1.04 -14.38
CA TYR A 207 -6.86 2.02 -13.35
C TYR A 207 -5.35 2.13 -13.14
N TYR A 208 -4.65 1.00 -13.00
CA TYR A 208 -3.21 0.97 -12.76
C TYR A 208 -2.41 1.36 -14.01
N GLU A 209 -2.86 0.95 -15.19
CA GLU A 209 -2.33 1.43 -16.47
C GLU A 209 -2.46 2.95 -16.60
N ARG A 210 -3.63 3.49 -16.24
CA ARG A 210 -3.86 4.94 -16.22
C ARG A 210 -3.01 5.64 -15.17
N PHE A 211 -2.85 5.06 -13.98
CA PHE A 211 -1.97 5.57 -12.94
C PHE A 211 -0.54 5.74 -13.47
N LEU A 212 0.06 4.66 -13.98
CA LEU A 212 1.42 4.68 -14.50
C LEU A 212 1.57 5.62 -15.70
N ARG A 213 0.55 5.75 -16.54
CA ARG A 213 0.55 6.71 -17.66
C ARG A 213 0.51 8.17 -17.20
N LEU A 214 -0.38 8.51 -16.27
CA LEU A 214 -0.54 9.88 -15.75
C LEU A 214 0.68 10.32 -14.95
N TYR A 215 1.26 9.41 -14.17
CA TYR A 215 2.44 9.67 -13.35
C TYR A 215 3.74 9.18 -13.99
N LYS A 216 3.85 9.05 -15.32
CA LYS A 216 5.01 8.41 -15.99
C LYS A 216 6.40 8.92 -15.55
N ASP A 217 6.51 10.21 -15.20
CA ASP A 217 7.77 10.84 -14.77
C ASP A 217 7.92 10.88 -13.23
N ASN A 218 6.84 10.55 -12.53
CA ASN A 218 6.65 10.66 -11.08
C ASN A 218 6.23 9.33 -10.43
N ALA A 219 6.26 8.21 -11.13
CA ALA A 219 5.90 6.90 -10.61
C ALA A 219 6.75 5.82 -11.26
N GLU A 220 6.92 4.73 -10.53
CA GLU A 220 7.73 3.59 -10.95
C GLU A 220 7.05 2.30 -10.54
N LEU A 221 7.00 1.35 -11.48
CA LEU A 221 6.69 -0.05 -11.19
C LEU A 221 8.01 -0.80 -10.97
N LEU A 222 8.32 -1.21 -9.74
CA LEU A 222 9.47 -2.06 -9.46
C LEU A 222 9.03 -3.52 -9.44
N ILE A 223 9.78 -4.36 -10.15
CA ILE A 223 9.54 -5.80 -10.29
C ILE A 223 10.70 -6.57 -9.69
N ALA A 224 10.38 -7.59 -8.89
CA ALA A 224 11.30 -8.63 -8.47
C ALA A 224 11.01 -9.90 -9.28
N GLU A 225 12.00 -10.32 -10.06
CA GLU A 225 11.92 -11.43 -11.01
C GLU A 225 12.89 -12.54 -10.63
N ARG A 226 12.47 -13.79 -10.82
CA ARG A 226 13.27 -14.99 -10.64
C ARG A 226 12.96 -15.98 -11.75
N ASP A 227 13.98 -16.47 -12.46
CA ASP A 227 13.82 -17.42 -13.57
C ASP A 227 12.77 -16.98 -14.62
N GLY A 228 12.77 -15.69 -14.99
CA GLY A 228 11.79 -15.13 -15.93
C GLY A 228 10.38 -14.93 -15.37
N ARG A 229 10.15 -15.19 -14.08
CA ARG A 229 8.84 -15.07 -13.41
C ARG A 229 8.84 -13.91 -12.42
N VAL A 230 7.86 -13.03 -12.52
CA VAL A 230 7.61 -11.98 -11.54
C VAL A 230 7.07 -12.62 -10.26
N ILE A 231 7.77 -12.40 -9.13
CA ILE A 231 7.38 -12.96 -7.82
C ILE A 231 6.96 -11.88 -6.82
N ALA A 232 7.34 -10.62 -7.06
CA ALA A 232 6.80 -9.47 -6.36
C ALA A 232 6.87 -8.23 -7.23
N ALA A 233 5.94 -7.31 -7.03
CA ALA A 233 5.92 -6.05 -7.75
C ALA A 233 5.29 -4.95 -6.89
N ALA A 234 5.76 -3.71 -7.06
CA ALA A 234 5.24 -2.57 -6.34
C ALA A 234 5.26 -1.29 -7.19
N ILE A 235 4.19 -0.52 -7.11
CA ILE A 235 4.09 0.82 -7.67
C ILE A 235 4.39 1.84 -6.58
N VAL A 236 5.35 2.73 -6.83
CA VAL A 236 5.61 3.92 -6.01
C VAL A 236 5.31 5.18 -6.82
N ALA A 237 4.99 6.27 -6.14
CA ALA A 237 4.82 7.56 -6.79
C ALA A 237 5.34 8.71 -5.92
N ARG A 238 5.92 9.73 -6.56
CA ARG A 238 6.61 10.86 -5.92
C ARG A 238 5.92 12.18 -6.21
N LEU A 239 6.07 13.12 -5.28
CA LEU A 239 5.69 14.53 -5.42
C LEU A 239 6.56 15.37 -4.49
N GLY A 240 7.27 16.36 -5.04
CA GLY A 240 8.23 17.15 -4.27
C GLY A 240 9.25 16.25 -3.56
N LEU A 241 9.39 16.45 -2.25
CA LEU A 241 10.33 15.69 -1.39
C LEU A 241 9.77 14.33 -0.93
N TRP A 242 8.58 13.95 -1.36
CA TRP A 242 7.87 12.79 -0.85
C TRP A 242 7.76 11.67 -1.88
N ILE A 243 7.77 10.43 -1.39
CA ILE A 243 7.35 9.25 -2.13
C ILE A 243 6.31 8.47 -1.34
N TRP A 244 5.31 7.93 -2.03
CA TRP A 244 4.28 7.06 -1.47
C TRP A 244 4.40 5.66 -2.06
N ASN A 245 4.37 4.66 -1.18
CA ASN A 245 4.27 3.26 -1.57
C ASN A 245 2.81 2.92 -1.91
N MET A 246 2.45 2.92 -3.19
CA MET A 246 1.03 2.94 -3.61
C MET A 246 0.40 1.55 -3.56
N TYR A 247 0.91 0.63 -4.38
CA TYR A 247 0.32 -0.69 -4.60
C TYR A 247 1.42 -1.74 -4.59
N GLU A 248 1.18 -2.90 -3.99
CA GLU A 248 2.19 -3.97 -3.88
C GLU A 248 1.52 -5.34 -3.91
N GLY A 249 2.03 -6.21 -4.78
CA GLY A 249 1.64 -7.61 -4.90
C GLY A 249 2.84 -8.52 -4.69
N ALA A 250 2.63 -9.65 -4.01
CA ALA A 250 3.69 -10.63 -3.78
C ALA A 250 3.16 -12.06 -3.75
N SER A 251 3.92 -12.96 -4.38
CA SER A 251 3.71 -14.40 -4.31
C SER A 251 4.12 -14.95 -2.94
N GLU A 252 3.74 -16.20 -2.65
CA GLU A 252 4.20 -16.88 -1.44
C GLU A 252 5.71 -17.15 -1.47
N GLU A 253 6.25 -17.48 -2.64
CA GLU A 253 7.69 -17.65 -2.86
C GLU A 253 8.48 -16.38 -2.47
N SER A 254 7.98 -15.20 -2.85
CA SER A 254 8.57 -13.92 -2.43
C SER A 254 8.63 -13.78 -0.90
N ARG A 255 7.61 -14.23 -0.18
CA ARG A 255 7.55 -14.16 1.30
C ARG A 255 8.53 -15.11 1.97
N GLU A 256 8.65 -16.33 1.45
CA GLU A 256 9.61 -17.32 1.94
C GLU A 256 11.04 -16.84 1.79
N LEU A 257 11.36 -16.26 0.62
CA LEU A 257 12.66 -15.70 0.27
C LEU A 257 12.91 -14.30 0.84
N ARG A 258 11.91 -13.70 1.50
CA ARG A 258 11.98 -12.34 2.09
C ARG A 258 12.23 -11.23 1.05
N ILE A 259 11.80 -11.45 -0.19
CA ILE A 259 11.99 -10.51 -1.30
C ILE A 259 11.24 -9.19 -1.06
N ASN A 260 10.13 -9.22 -0.34
CA ASN A 260 9.43 -8.00 0.09
C ASN A 260 10.35 -7.01 0.86
N TYR A 261 11.33 -7.52 1.61
CA TYR A 261 12.32 -6.67 2.30
C TYR A 261 13.31 -6.03 1.32
N LEU A 262 13.80 -6.82 0.36
CA LEU A 262 14.69 -6.32 -0.69
C LEU A 262 13.99 -5.31 -1.59
N LEU A 263 12.75 -5.60 -2.02
CA LEU A 263 11.95 -4.73 -2.87
C LEU A 263 11.63 -3.40 -2.16
N GLN A 264 11.32 -3.42 -0.86
CA GLN A 264 11.18 -2.20 -0.05
C GLN A 264 12.47 -1.39 0.02
N TRP A 265 13.61 -2.05 0.22
CA TRP A 265 14.90 -1.37 0.20
C TRP A 265 15.21 -0.73 -1.16
N LYS A 266 14.95 -1.45 -2.26
CA LYS A 266 15.13 -0.91 -3.62
C LYS A 266 14.21 0.27 -3.92
N ARG A 267 12.97 0.27 -3.41
CA ARG A 267 12.07 1.43 -3.47
C ARG A 267 12.63 2.64 -2.72
N ILE A 268 13.21 2.44 -1.52
CA ILE A 268 13.86 3.51 -0.76
C ILE A 268 15.05 4.08 -1.55
N LEU A 269 15.88 3.23 -2.14
CA LEU A 269 17.02 3.67 -2.96
C LEU A 269 16.58 4.43 -4.21
N TRP A 270 15.54 3.95 -4.90
CA TRP A 270 14.94 4.67 -6.04
C TRP A 270 14.41 6.04 -5.60
N ALA A 271 13.75 6.15 -4.44
CA ALA A 271 13.30 7.43 -3.92
C ALA A 271 14.45 8.40 -3.69
N LYS A 272 15.55 7.93 -3.10
CA LYS A 272 16.76 8.72 -2.89
C LYS A 272 17.39 9.19 -4.20
N SER A 273 17.46 8.33 -5.21
CA SER A 273 18.02 8.70 -6.52
C SER A 273 17.19 9.77 -7.24
N HIS A 274 15.93 9.99 -6.82
CA HIS A 274 15.04 11.02 -7.34
C HIS A 274 14.91 12.23 -6.40
N GLY A 275 15.81 12.37 -5.43
CA GLY A 275 15.87 13.54 -4.53
C GLY A 275 14.80 13.57 -3.44
N CYS A 276 14.06 12.48 -3.22
CA CYS A 276 13.07 12.41 -2.16
C CYS A 276 13.73 12.29 -0.77
N TRP A 277 13.08 12.88 0.23
CA TRP A 277 13.53 12.88 1.62
C TRP A 277 12.66 12.01 2.53
N TYR A 278 11.39 11.84 2.17
CA TYR A 278 10.42 11.13 3.01
C TYR A 278 9.76 9.99 2.25
N PHE A 279 9.90 8.78 2.79
CA PHE A 279 9.27 7.58 2.29
C PHE A 279 8.02 7.26 3.11
N ASN A 280 6.83 7.53 2.56
CA ASN A 280 5.57 7.18 3.17
C ASN A 280 5.15 5.75 2.78
N SER A 281 5.26 4.83 3.73
CA SER A 281 4.88 3.43 3.58
C SER A 281 3.37 3.20 3.68
N ARG A 282 2.56 4.26 3.83
CA ARG A 282 1.09 4.26 3.98
C ARG A 282 0.62 3.60 5.27
N GLY A 283 -0.67 3.23 5.30
CA GLY A 283 -1.46 2.82 6.47
C GLY A 283 -0.81 1.84 7.44
N ILE A 284 -0.84 2.17 8.72
CA ILE A 284 -0.59 1.27 9.85
C ILE A 284 -1.87 1.14 10.69
N PRO A 285 -1.99 0.10 11.54
CA PRO A 285 -3.16 -0.04 12.41
C PRO A 285 -3.30 1.18 13.34
N ASP A 286 -4.52 1.56 13.70
CA ASP A 286 -4.74 2.61 14.71
C ASP A 286 -4.23 2.19 16.10
N VAL A 287 -4.26 0.89 16.39
CA VAL A 287 -3.77 0.30 17.66
C VAL A 287 -2.50 -0.50 17.39
N LEU A 288 -1.37 -0.05 17.95
CA LEU A 288 -0.04 -0.61 17.69
C LEU A 288 0.35 -1.70 18.70
N GLU A 289 -0.55 -2.65 18.92
CA GLU A 289 -0.39 -3.73 19.91
C GLU A 289 -0.33 -5.11 19.27
N GLU A 290 0.42 -6.02 19.89
CA GLU A 290 0.52 -7.40 19.41
C GLU A 290 -0.82 -8.12 19.50
N GLY A 291 -1.17 -8.86 18.45
CA GLY A 291 -2.47 -9.53 18.32
C GLY A 291 -3.55 -8.69 17.65
N GLN A 292 -3.31 -7.39 17.42
CA GLN A 292 -4.20 -6.56 16.59
C GLN A 292 -4.07 -6.89 15.11
N GLU A 293 -5.15 -6.64 14.37
CA GLU A 293 -5.16 -6.77 12.92
C GLU A 293 -4.05 -5.89 12.29
N LEU A 294 -3.40 -6.39 11.24
CA LEU A 294 -2.30 -5.70 10.54
C LEU A 294 -1.06 -5.36 11.41
N TYR A 295 -0.93 -5.88 12.65
CA TYR A 295 0.27 -5.69 13.48
C TYR A 295 1.55 -6.21 12.79
N GLY A 296 1.45 -7.28 12.00
CA GLY A 296 2.55 -7.77 11.16
C GLY A 296 3.00 -6.76 10.10
N VAL A 297 2.06 -6.01 9.50
CA VAL A 297 2.35 -4.95 8.52
C VAL A 297 3.04 -3.77 9.21
N TYR A 298 2.58 -3.38 10.39
CA TYR A 298 3.25 -2.38 11.22
C TYR A 298 4.69 -2.80 11.54
N ASN A 299 4.92 -4.02 12.02
CA ASN A 299 6.26 -4.51 12.34
C ASN A 299 7.19 -4.57 11.13
N PHE A 300 6.64 -4.93 9.96
CA PHE A 300 7.39 -4.87 8.71
C PHE A 300 7.88 -3.43 8.43
N LYS A 301 6.96 -2.46 8.43
CA LYS A 301 7.26 -1.04 8.15
C LYS A 301 8.22 -0.43 9.17
N ARG A 302 7.94 -0.64 10.46
CA ARG A 302 8.80 -0.23 11.58
C ARG A 302 10.22 -0.78 11.46
N GLY A 303 10.36 -1.97 10.88
CA GLY A 303 11.65 -2.60 10.65
C GLY A 303 12.64 -1.76 9.85
N PHE A 304 12.17 -0.83 9.01
CA PHE A 304 12.99 0.06 8.18
C PHE A 304 13.35 1.38 8.88
N GLY A 305 13.02 1.54 10.16
CA GLY A 305 13.14 2.81 10.87
C GLY A 305 11.98 3.75 10.53
N GLY A 306 12.08 5.01 10.97
CA GLY A 306 11.02 6.00 10.80
C GLY A 306 10.10 6.13 12.02
N TYR A 307 8.93 6.72 11.79
CA TYR A 307 7.96 7.06 12.82
C TYR A 307 6.53 7.02 12.27
N ALA A 308 5.57 6.94 13.19
CA ALA A 308 4.16 7.02 12.88
C ALA A 308 3.70 8.48 12.73
N VAL A 309 2.89 8.74 11.71
CA VAL A 309 2.19 10.02 11.51
C VAL A 309 0.70 9.74 11.55
N ARG A 310 -0.04 10.52 12.35
CA ARG A 310 -1.49 10.45 12.41
C ARG A 310 -2.07 11.77 11.94
N SER A 311 -2.90 11.75 10.91
CA SER A 311 -3.57 12.96 10.43
C SER A 311 -4.90 13.21 11.13
N LEU A 312 -5.40 14.44 11.02
CA LEU A 312 -6.72 14.84 11.49
C LEU A 312 -7.81 13.90 11.01
N ALA A 313 -8.87 13.82 11.81
CA ALA A 313 -10.07 13.08 11.46
C ALA A 313 -10.76 13.64 10.20
N THR A 314 -11.71 12.89 9.67
CA THR A 314 -12.57 13.36 8.59
C THR A 314 -13.51 14.43 9.09
N HIS A 315 -13.76 15.45 8.26
CA HIS A 315 -14.61 16.57 8.60
C HIS A 315 -15.63 16.83 7.48
N ASP A 316 -16.90 16.98 7.86
CA ASP A 316 -17.97 17.30 6.92
C ASP A 316 -18.50 18.71 7.17
N LEU A 317 -18.55 19.51 6.10
CA LEU A 317 -19.30 20.75 6.03
C LEU A 317 -20.62 20.48 5.31
N VAL A 318 -21.73 20.63 6.04
CA VAL A 318 -23.05 20.24 5.57
C VAL A 318 -23.70 21.37 4.79
N TYR A 319 -24.14 21.09 3.55
CA TYR A 319 -24.88 22.04 2.71
C TYR A 319 -26.38 21.76 2.69
N ARG A 320 -26.80 20.49 2.79
CA ARG A 320 -28.22 20.07 2.79
C ARG A 320 -28.52 19.23 4.05
N PRO A 321 -28.91 19.88 5.18
CA PRO A 321 -29.02 19.21 6.48
C PRO A 321 -29.99 18.03 6.53
N LEU A 322 -31.12 18.08 5.82
CA LEU A 322 -32.11 17.00 5.82
C LEU A 322 -31.57 15.73 5.14
N ILE A 323 -30.93 15.88 3.98
CA ILE A 323 -30.28 14.76 3.27
C ILE A 323 -29.13 14.20 4.11
N TYR A 324 -28.32 15.09 4.68
CA TYR A 324 -27.21 14.68 5.53
C TYR A 324 -27.68 13.88 6.75
N LYS A 325 -28.78 14.30 7.40
CA LYS A 325 -29.37 13.55 8.52
C LYS A 325 -29.82 12.15 8.09
N LEU A 326 -30.51 12.03 6.96
CA LEU A 326 -30.93 10.73 6.41
C LEU A 326 -29.72 9.82 6.13
N TYR A 327 -28.71 10.35 5.44
CA TYR A 327 -27.46 9.64 5.16
C TYR A 327 -26.78 9.14 6.44
N ARG A 328 -26.66 10.01 7.45
CA ARG A 328 -26.07 9.66 8.75
C ARG A 328 -26.85 8.55 9.45
N THR A 329 -28.17 8.64 9.49
CA THR A 329 -29.01 7.58 10.08
C THR A 329 -28.84 6.24 9.36
N MET A 330 -28.76 6.25 8.02
CA MET A 330 -28.50 5.03 7.23
C MET A 330 -27.12 4.44 7.53
N LEU A 331 -26.08 5.28 7.58
CA LEU A 331 -24.73 4.84 7.93
C LEU A 331 -24.64 4.27 9.35
N ASP A 332 -25.20 4.97 10.33
CA ASP A 332 -25.16 4.55 11.73
C ASP A 332 -25.91 3.20 11.90
N GLY A 333 -27.02 3.01 11.17
CA GLY A 333 -27.71 1.72 11.11
C GLY A 333 -26.88 0.60 10.46
N LYS A 334 -26.17 0.90 9.36
CA LYS A 334 -25.26 -0.05 8.70
C LYS A 334 -24.11 -0.45 9.63
N HIS A 335 -23.43 0.52 10.24
CA HIS A 335 -22.32 0.25 11.17
C HIS A 335 -22.78 -0.52 12.39
N TRP A 336 -23.95 -0.21 12.94
CA TRP A 336 -24.54 -0.98 14.03
C TRP A 336 -24.77 -2.44 13.64
N TYR A 337 -25.28 -2.69 12.43
CA TYR A 337 -25.47 -4.03 11.91
C TYR A 337 -24.14 -4.78 11.72
N GLU A 338 -23.14 -4.14 11.13
CA GLU A 338 -21.79 -4.70 10.93
C GLU A 338 -21.11 -5.02 12.26
N GLN A 339 -21.17 -4.13 13.25
CA GLN A 339 -20.64 -4.38 14.60
C GLN A 339 -21.34 -5.57 15.27
N LYS A 340 -22.65 -5.69 15.11
CA LYS A 340 -23.42 -6.83 15.64
C LYS A 340 -23.00 -8.15 14.98
N GLN A 341 -22.71 -8.15 13.69
CA GLN A 341 -22.22 -9.33 12.98
C GLN A 341 -20.77 -9.67 13.38
N ALA A 342 -19.90 -8.67 13.47
CA ALA A 342 -18.53 -8.85 13.92
C ALA A 342 -18.45 -9.41 15.35
N ALA A 343 -19.30 -8.90 16.26
CA ALA A 343 -19.40 -9.39 17.63
C ALA A 343 -19.83 -10.87 17.67
N LYS A 344 -20.84 -11.25 16.87
CA LYS A 344 -21.28 -12.65 16.74
C LYS A 344 -20.17 -13.55 16.19
N LYS A 345 -19.44 -13.10 15.16
CA LYS A 345 -18.31 -13.85 14.59
C LYS A 345 -17.18 -14.03 15.62
N ALA A 346 -16.80 -12.97 16.32
CA ALA A 346 -15.77 -13.01 17.35
C ALA A 346 -16.16 -13.92 18.53
N GLU A 347 -17.43 -13.91 18.94
CA GLU A 347 -17.94 -14.81 19.97
C GLU A 347 -17.89 -16.28 19.50
N ALA A 348 -18.31 -16.57 18.27
CA ALA A 348 -18.22 -17.91 17.70
C ALA A 348 -16.75 -18.40 17.59
N GLU A 349 -15.83 -17.52 17.20
CA GLU A 349 -14.39 -17.82 17.15
C GLU A 349 -13.81 -18.07 18.54
N ARG A 350 -14.19 -17.28 19.55
CA ARG A 350 -13.78 -17.51 20.95
C ARG A 350 -14.28 -18.85 21.46
N GLN A 351 -15.56 -19.17 21.24
CA GLN A 351 -16.13 -20.46 21.61
C GLN A 351 -15.42 -21.62 20.89
N ALA A 352 -15.11 -21.47 19.61
CA ALA A 352 -14.37 -22.48 18.84
C ALA A 352 -12.92 -22.67 19.34
N MET A 353 -12.23 -21.58 19.69
CA MET A 353 -10.88 -21.63 20.27
C MET A 353 -10.89 -22.27 21.65
N GLU A 354 -11.87 -21.93 22.49
CA GLU A 354 -12.03 -22.50 23.82
C GLU A 354 -12.36 -24.00 23.75
N LYS A 355 -13.24 -24.40 22.83
CA LYS A 355 -13.51 -25.82 22.55
C LYS A 355 -12.25 -26.56 22.12
N LYS A 356 -11.48 -26.02 21.17
CA LYS A 356 -10.19 -26.62 20.74
C LYS A 356 -9.17 -26.70 21.88
N ARG A 357 -9.15 -25.71 22.78
CA ARG A 357 -8.28 -25.71 23.95
C ARG A 357 -8.71 -26.81 24.92
N GLN A 358 -10.00 -26.94 25.21
CA GLN A 358 -10.54 -28.01 26.05
C GLN A 358 -10.27 -29.40 25.46
N GLU A 359 -10.44 -29.58 24.15
CA GLU A 359 -10.10 -30.82 23.44
C GLU A 359 -8.60 -31.16 23.56
N ARG A 360 -7.70 -30.16 23.44
CA ARG A 360 -6.25 -30.35 23.64
C ARG A 360 -5.92 -30.70 25.09
N GLU A 361 -6.53 -30.04 26.05
CA GLU A 361 -6.35 -30.32 27.49
C GLU A 361 -6.87 -31.72 27.85
N GLN A 362 -8.02 -32.13 27.30
CA GLN A 362 -8.57 -33.49 27.46
C GLN A 362 -7.68 -34.54 26.79
N ALA A 363 -7.18 -34.29 25.57
CA ALA A 363 -6.25 -35.20 24.90
C ALA A 363 -4.91 -35.34 25.66
N GLN A 364 -4.40 -34.26 26.25
CA GLN A 364 -3.21 -34.31 27.11
C GLN A 364 -3.46 -35.08 28.41
N LYS A 365 -4.61 -34.88 29.07
CA LYS A 365 -5.00 -35.64 30.27
C LYS A 365 -5.22 -37.12 29.96
N ALA A 366 -5.87 -37.45 28.85
CA ALA A 366 -6.07 -38.83 28.41
C ALA A 366 -4.74 -39.54 28.14
N ALA A 367 -3.80 -38.86 27.46
CA ALA A 367 -2.45 -39.38 27.21
C ALA A 367 -1.62 -39.59 28.51
N GLN A 368 -1.86 -38.79 29.54
CA GLN A 368 -1.25 -38.98 30.87
C GLN A 368 -1.91 -40.10 31.68
N THR A 369 -3.22 -40.32 31.51
CA THR A 369 -3.98 -41.36 32.23
C THR A 369 -3.79 -42.75 31.61
N SER A 370 -3.52 -42.83 30.30
CA SER A 370 -3.15 -44.08 29.61
C SER A 370 -1.69 -44.50 29.82
N GLY A 371 -0.92 -43.75 30.62
CA GLY A 371 0.48 -44.02 30.96
C GLY A 371 0.69 -44.95 32.17
N THR A 372 -0.37 -45.42 32.81
CA THR A 372 -0.30 -46.35 33.95
C THR A 372 -1.28 -47.50 33.76
N THR A 373 -0.86 -48.50 32.99
CA THR A 373 -1.34 -49.87 33.20
C THR A 373 -0.12 -50.79 33.05
N GLU A 374 0.55 -50.96 34.18
CA GLU A 374 1.43 -52.09 34.42
C GLU A 374 0.55 -53.35 34.34
N VAL A 375 0.56 -54.04 33.20
CA VAL A 375 0.10 -55.42 33.12
C VAL A 375 1.34 -56.28 33.19
N THR A 376 1.50 -56.88 34.36
CA THR A 376 2.39 -57.98 34.70
C THR A 376 2.38 -59.04 33.60
N ALA A 377 3.57 -59.34 33.08
CA ALA A 377 3.81 -60.51 32.25
C ALA A 377 3.70 -61.79 33.09
N PRO A 378 3.01 -62.84 32.64
CA PRO A 378 3.38 -64.20 32.98
C PRO A 378 4.37 -64.73 31.93
N ALA A 379 5.44 -65.34 32.42
CA ALA A 379 6.42 -66.04 31.62
C ALA A 379 5.88 -67.37 31.06
N ALA A 380 6.49 -67.78 29.94
CA ALA A 380 6.49 -69.10 29.29
C ALA A 380 5.27 -69.49 28.42
N SER A 381 5.49 -69.55 27.10
CA SER A 381 5.86 -70.81 26.45
C SER A 381 6.32 -70.59 25.00
N THR A 382 7.46 -71.19 24.69
CA THR A 382 8.03 -71.43 23.37
C THR A 382 7.17 -72.42 22.58
N SER A 383 6.43 -71.95 21.58
CA SER A 383 6.13 -72.65 20.31
C SER A 383 4.97 -71.91 19.61
N ALA A 384 5.25 -71.25 18.49
CA ALA A 384 4.25 -70.73 17.50
C ALA A 384 4.82 -69.65 16.55
N ILE A 385 6.13 -69.34 16.59
CA ILE A 385 6.76 -68.44 15.60
C ILE A 385 7.35 -69.22 14.40
N GLU A 386 7.38 -70.55 14.48
CA GLU A 386 7.90 -71.42 13.41
C GLU A 386 6.88 -71.77 12.31
N GLU A 387 5.58 -71.51 12.51
CA GLU A 387 4.55 -71.85 11.51
C GLU A 387 4.09 -70.71 10.60
N ARG A 388 4.35 -69.44 10.94
CA ARG A 388 3.93 -68.30 10.07
C ARG A 388 5.00 -67.85 9.06
N ARG A 389 6.19 -68.43 9.09
CA ARG A 389 7.27 -68.15 8.11
C ARG A 389 7.21 -69.02 6.86
N LYS A 390 6.23 -69.93 6.73
CA LYS A 390 6.08 -70.86 5.60
C LYS A 390 4.96 -70.53 4.59
N ALA A 391 4.24 -69.42 4.74
CA ALA A 391 3.07 -69.11 3.88
C ALA A 391 3.22 -67.85 3.01
N ALA A 392 4.43 -67.49 2.57
CA ALA A 392 4.60 -66.44 1.56
C ALA A 392 5.82 -66.67 0.66
N THR A 393 5.88 -67.82 -0.03
CA THR A 393 6.70 -67.99 -1.25
C THR A 393 6.12 -69.10 -2.14
N ILE A 394 5.10 -68.78 -2.97
CA ILE A 394 4.77 -69.33 -4.31
C ILE A 394 3.85 -68.25 -4.93
N ALA A 395 4.16 -67.49 -5.97
CA ALA A 395 4.65 -67.82 -7.32
C ALA A 395 5.51 -66.65 -7.86
N ALA A 396 6.73 -66.91 -8.34
CA ALA A 396 7.12 -66.99 -9.78
C ALA A 396 7.13 -65.60 -10.48
N ALA A 397 8.18 -65.12 -11.16
CA ALA A 397 9.33 -65.78 -11.78
C ALA A 397 10.53 -64.81 -11.98
N GLN A 398 11.72 -65.41 -12.10
CA GLN A 398 13.04 -64.85 -12.46
C GLN A 398 13.16 -64.63 -14.01
N PRO A 399 14.28 -64.10 -14.64
CA PRO A 399 15.67 -63.99 -14.13
C PRO A 399 16.55 -62.76 -14.52
N LYS A 400 17.62 -62.59 -13.71
CA LYS A 400 19.06 -62.23 -14.00
C LYS A 400 19.37 -60.97 -14.84
N THR A 401 20.31 -60.09 -14.48
CA THR A 401 21.77 -60.35 -14.34
C THR A 401 22.51 -59.33 -13.44
N GLU A 402 23.48 -59.86 -12.71
CA GLU A 402 24.79 -59.30 -12.26
C GLU A 402 24.92 -58.10 -11.28
N GLN A 403 25.51 -58.45 -10.13
CA GLN A 403 26.17 -57.65 -9.08
C GLN A 403 27.58 -57.16 -9.56
N PRO A 404 28.41 -56.37 -8.81
CA PRO A 404 28.41 -56.22 -7.34
C PRO A 404 28.84 -54.88 -6.66
N VAL A 405 28.45 -54.78 -5.38
CA VAL A 405 29.19 -54.22 -4.20
C VAL A 405 29.34 -52.68 -4.13
N THR A 406 28.91 -51.94 -3.09
CA THR A 406 29.40 -51.98 -1.70
C THR A 406 28.51 -51.19 -0.71
N GLN A 407 28.24 -51.83 0.44
CA GLN A 407 28.05 -51.39 1.84
C GLN A 407 27.78 -49.92 2.29
N LYS A 408 26.71 -49.82 3.13
CA LYS A 408 26.61 -49.23 4.49
C LYS A 408 26.81 -47.70 4.69
N LYS A 409 25.74 -47.00 5.12
CA LYS A 409 25.36 -46.74 6.54
C LYS A 409 24.35 -45.59 6.63
N THR A 410 23.10 -45.94 6.93
CA THR A 410 22.07 -45.05 7.49
C THR A 410 22.23 -45.00 9.01
N GLY A 411 22.36 -43.79 9.56
CA GLY A 411 22.31 -43.55 11.00
C GLY A 411 22.65 -42.12 11.37
N GLN A 412 21.67 -41.21 11.27
CA GLN A 412 21.57 -39.97 12.06
C GLN A 412 20.32 -39.19 11.64
N LYS A 413 19.19 -39.45 12.31
CA LYS A 413 17.98 -38.61 12.22
C LYS A 413 17.27 -38.40 13.56
N LYS A 414 17.97 -38.62 14.69
CA LYS A 414 17.42 -38.42 16.04
C LYS A 414 18.07 -37.32 16.89
N GLU A 415 19.17 -36.69 16.44
CA GLU A 415 19.84 -35.63 17.23
C GLU A 415 19.44 -34.18 16.87
N LYS A 416 18.57 -33.96 15.89
CA LYS A 416 18.19 -32.59 15.45
C LYS A 416 16.97 -31.99 16.16
N LYS A 417 16.28 -32.73 17.05
CA LYS A 417 15.09 -32.23 17.76
C LYS A 417 15.33 -31.75 19.18
N GLU A 418 16.48 -32.06 19.79
CA GLU A 418 16.73 -31.74 21.20
C GLU A 418 17.50 -30.43 21.42
N ASN A 419 18.23 -29.93 20.41
CA ASN A 419 18.95 -28.65 20.50
C ASN A 419 18.10 -27.40 20.16
N LYS A 420 16.81 -27.55 19.84
CA LYS A 420 15.91 -26.41 19.57
C LYS A 420 15.22 -25.86 20.82
N ALA A 421 15.36 -26.53 21.97
CA ALA A 421 14.71 -26.16 23.23
C ALA A 421 15.59 -25.38 24.23
N LYS A 422 16.88 -25.15 23.93
CA LYS A 422 17.82 -24.49 24.86
C LYS A 422 18.27 -23.07 24.48
N ASN A 423 17.64 -22.43 23.49
CA ASN A 423 17.98 -21.04 23.09
C ASN A 423 16.77 -20.09 22.98
N ALA A 424 15.67 -20.42 23.65
CA ALA A 424 14.56 -19.48 23.83
C ALA A 424 14.96 -18.43 24.88
N GLN A 425 15.56 -17.32 24.43
CA GLN A 425 15.66 -16.11 25.24
C GLN A 425 14.25 -15.52 25.45
N PRO A 426 13.94 -15.03 26.66
CA PRO A 426 12.63 -14.45 26.96
C PRO A 426 12.35 -13.25 26.06
N ALA A 427 11.09 -13.16 25.60
CA ALA A 427 10.59 -12.03 24.83
C ALA A 427 10.86 -10.73 25.58
N GLN A 428 11.46 -9.76 24.90
CA GLN A 428 11.55 -8.40 25.42
C GLN A 428 10.13 -7.85 25.63
N PRO A 429 9.86 -7.16 26.75
CA PRO A 429 8.55 -6.57 26.99
C PRO A 429 8.21 -5.59 25.86
N ALA A 430 6.93 -5.57 25.46
CA ALA A 430 6.40 -4.62 24.49
C ALA A 430 6.79 -3.20 24.90
N GLN A 431 7.59 -2.52 24.09
CA GLN A 431 7.82 -1.09 24.23
C GLN A 431 6.49 -0.36 24.01
N PRO A 432 6.17 0.67 24.80
CA PRO A 432 4.96 1.45 24.61
C PRO A 432 4.91 2.00 23.18
N ALA A 433 3.69 2.07 22.62
CA ALA A 433 3.45 2.64 21.30
C ALA A 433 4.13 4.01 21.21
N GLN A 434 4.94 4.22 20.16
CA GLN A 434 5.54 5.53 19.91
C GLN A 434 4.40 6.53 19.67
N PRO A 435 4.38 7.69 20.35
CA PRO A 435 3.40 8.72 20.06
C PRO A 435 3.55 9.15 18.60
N ALA A 436 2.43 9.37 17.91
CA ALA A 436 2.43 9.90 16.56
C ALA A 436 3.20 11.23 16.52
N GLN A 437 4.05 11.39 15.53
CA GLN A 437 4.85 12.60 15.32
C GLN A 437 4.19 13.52 14.30
N PRO A 438 4.48 14.83 14.37
CA PRO A 438 4.01 15.76 13.35
C PRO A 438 4.54 15.39 11.96
N MET A 439 3.82 15.82 10.92
CA MET A 439 4.37 15.77 9.56
C MET A 439 5.68 16.58 9.57
N PRO A 440 6.77 16.04 8.99
CA PRO A 440 8.02 16.77 8.95
C PRO A 440 7.86 18.02 8.09
N ALA A 441 8.25 19.17 8.65
CA ALA A 441 8.28 20.42 7.90
C ALA A 441 9.31 20.33 6.77
N ILE A 442 8.93 20.81 5.60
CA ILE A 442 9.82 21.04 4.48
C ILE A 442 10.64 22.30 4.83
N PRO A 443 11.97 22.24 4.85
CA PRO A 443 12.76 23.43 5.13
C PRO A 443 12.48 24.50 4.08
N GLU A 444 12.34 25.74 4.56
CA GLU A 444 12.23 26.91 3.70
C GLU A 444 13.46 26.97 2.79
N THR A 445 13.30 26.56 1.53
CA THR A 445 14.24 26.93 0.49
C THR A 445 13.92 28.38 0.12
N PRO A 446 14.90 29.30 0.07
CA PRO A 446 14.64 30.64 -0.40
C PRO A 446 14.08 30.54 -1.81
N ARG A 447 12.84 31.02 -2.00
CA ARG A 447 12.26 31.21 -3.33
C ARG A 447 13.29 31.97 -4.16
N PRO A 448 13.72 31.48 -5.33
CA PRO A 448 14.56 32.29 -6.21
C PRO A 448 13.75 33.55 -6.52
N GLN A 449 14.24 34.68 -6.02
CA GLN A 449 13.76 35.98 -6.49
C GLN A 449 14.03 36.02 -7.98
N GLY A 450 13.02 36.41 -8.76
CA GLY A 450 12.99 36.27 -10.20
C GLY A 450 14.28 36.74 -10.88
N GLU A 451 15.11 35.78 -11.27
CA GLU A 451 16.05 35.90 -12.37
C GLU A 451 15.92 34.61 -13.19
N SER A 452 15.67 34.76 -14.47
CA SER A 452 15.60 33.66 -15.43
C SER A 452 16.96 32.95 -15.48
N VAL A 453 17.08 31.82 -14.79
CA VAL A 453 18.24 30.93 -14.96
C VAL A 453 17.74 29.63 -15.57
N SER A 454 17.95 29.51 -16.88
CA SER A 454 17.94 28.24 -17.58
C SER A 454 19.05 27.37 -17.00
N ALA A 455 18.71 26.50 -16.05
CA ALA A 455 19.61 25.48 -15.53
C ALA A 455 19.41 24.21 -16.36
N ALA A 456 20.36 23.97 -17.26
CA ALA A 456 20.45 22.72 -18.02
C ALA A 456 20.60 21.53 -17.05
N LEU A 457 19.74 20.53 -17.21
CA LEU A 457 19.87 19.21 -16.59
C LEU A 457 21.23 18.59 -16.98
N PRO A 458 21.95 17.92 -16.07
CA PRO A 458 23.16 17.20 -16.42
C PRO A 458 22.80 16.01 -17.32
N THR A 459 23.36 16.01 -18.53
CA THR A 459 23.32 14.89 -19.49
C THR A 459 23.87 13.61 -18.87
N ILE A 460 23.05 12.56 -18.89
CA ILE A 460 23.44 11.19 -18.55
C ILE A 460 24.36 10.67 -19.66
N PRO A 461 25.51 10.02 -19.36
CA PRO A 461 26.37 9.44 -20.39
C PRO A 461 25.70 8.19 -20.99
N GLU A 462 25.42 8.24 -22.29
CA GLU A 462 24.97 7.07 -23.07
C GLU A 462 26.08 6.00 -23.11
N THR A 463 25.68 4.75 -22.88
CA THR A 463 26.53 3.57 -23.11
C THR A 463 26.60 3.28 -24.62
N PRO A 464 27.78 2.93 -25.17
CA PRO A 464 27.94 2.78 -26.62
C PRO A 464 27.29 1.48 -27.10
N ARG A 465 26.32 1.59 -28.02
CA ARG A 465 25.88 0.45 -28.85
C ARG A 465 26.83 0.27 -30.05
N PRO A 466 27.05 -0.98 -30.50
CA PRO A 466 28.04 -1.28 -31.52
C PRO A 466 27.62 -0.80 -32.91
N GLN A 467 28.60 -0.26 -33.64
CA GLN A 467 28.49 0.19 -35.01
C GLN A 467 28.14 -0.97 -35.96
N ALA A 468 27.06 -0.80 -36.73
CA ALA A 468 26.82 -1.56 -37.95
C ALA A 468 27.15 -0.68 -39.16
N THR A 469 28.05 -1.16 -39.99
CA THR A 469 28.58 -0.50 -41.19
C THR A 469 27.62 -0.57 -42.37
N ASN A 470 27.51 0.58 -43.07
CA ASN A 470 27.29 0.80 -44.51
C ASN A 470 26.08 0.20 -45.25
N GLY A 471 25.41 1.07 -46.02
CA GLY A 471 24.54 0.66 -47.13
C GLY A 471 23.57 1.72 -47.68
N GLU A 472 24.11 2.70 -48.41
CA GLU A 472 23.53 3.35 -49.61
C GLU A 472 22.07 3.87 -49.69
N SER A 473 21.99 5.18 -49.96
CA SER A 473 21.33 5.81 -51.12
C SER A 473 19.79 5.88 -51.28
N ARG A 474 19.33 7.15 -51.34
CA ARG A 474 18.30 7.73 -52.25
C ARG A 474 16.81 7.36 -52.06
N LYS A 475 16.02 8.36 -51.60
CA LYS A 475 15.11 9.20 -52.45
C LYS A 475 14.19 10.09 -51.60
N LYS A 476 14.22 11.39 -51.88
CA LYS A 476 13.14 12.35 -51.58
C LYS A 476 11.84 11.91 -52.26
N LYS A 477 10.72 11.90 -51.55
CA LYS A 477 9.39 12.15 -52.10
C LYS A 477 8.52 12.87 -51.08
N GLN A 478 7.86 13.90 -51.58
CA GLN A 478 6.93 14.80 -50.92
C GLN A 478 5.70 14.08 -50.37
N ALA A 479 5.22 14.56 -49.23
CA ALA A 479 3.87 14.35 -48.74
C ALA A 479 2.88 15.29 -49.45
N PRO A 480 1.59 14.91 -49.56
CA PRO A 480 0.50 15.85 -49.55
C PRO A 480 -0.34 15.73 -48.27
N LYS A 481 -0.92 16.89 -47.98
CA LYS A 481 -1.72 17.31 -46.83
C LYS A 481 -3.21 17.13 -47.19
N VAL A 482 -4.02 16.53 -46.32
CA VAL A 482 -5.50 16.53 -46.36
C VAL A 482 -5.96 16.51 -44.89
N THR A 483 -6.27 17.65 -44.26
CA THR A 483 -7.60 18.27 -44.04
C THR A 483 -8.67 17.37 -43.43
N SER A 484 -8.98 17.68 -42.17
CA SER A 484 -10.29 17.76 -41.50
C SER A 484 -11.46 16.91 -42.01
N GLU A 485 -12.05 16.14 -41.10
CA GLU A 485 -13.49 16.24 -40.84
C GLU A 485 -13.86 15.64 -39.47
N ALA A 486 -14.73 16.37 -38.78
CA ALA A 486 -15.37 15.99 -37.53
C ALA A 486 -16.56 15.08 -37.85
N VAL A 487 -16.74 14.00 -37.09
CA VAL A 487 -18.03 13.31 -37.00
C VAL A 487 -18.29 12.91 -35.55
N THR A 488 -19.45 13.38 -35.11
CA THR A 488 -20.18 13.18 -33.86
C THR A 488 -20.47 11.71 -33.53
N GLU A 489 -20.63 11.45 -32.22
CA GLU A 489 -21.09 10.20 -31.60
C GLU A 489 -22.42 9.65 -32.19
N PRO A 490 -22.79 8.40 -31.84
CA PRO A 490 -23.64 8.28 -30.65
C PRO A 490 -23.27 7.14 -29.69
N VAL A 491 -23.50 7.48 -28.42
CA VAL A 491 -23.71 6.65 -27.24
C VAL A 491 -24.59 5.42 -27.54
N THR A 492 -24.13 4.24 -27.12
CA THR A 492 -25.00 3.08 -26.86
C THR A 492 -24.81 2.59 -25.44
N ASP A 493 -25.89 2.77 -24.70
CA ASP A 493 -26.23 2.17 -23.41
C ASP A 493 -26.29 0.64 -23.53
N SER A 494 -25.65 -0.09 -22.61
CA SER A 494 -25.97 -1.50 -22.34
C SER A 494 -25.48 -1.90 -20.96
N THR A 495 -26.44 -1.90 -20.05
CA THR A 495 -26.62 -2.79 -18.90
C THR A 495 -26.05 -4.20 -19.10
N ALA A 496 -25.34 -4.75 -18.11
CA ALA A 496 -25.59 -6.07 -17.49
C ALA A 496 -24.49 -6.50 -16.51
N GLN A 497 -24.93 -6.73 -15.26
CA GLN A 497 -24.36 -7.51 -14.15
C GLN A 497 -23.26 -6.90 -13.27
#